data_AF-A0AAQ3XLL7-F1
#
_entry.id   AF-A0AAQ3XLL7-F1
#
_cell.length_a   1.000
_cell.length_b   1.000
_cell.length_c   1.000
_cell.angle_alpha   90.00
_cell.angle_beta   90.00
_cell.angle_gamma   90.00
#
_symmetry.space_group_name_H-M   'P 1'
#
loop_
_entity.id
_entity.type
_entity.pdbx_description
1 polymer ?
#
loop_
_entity_poly.entity_id
_entity_poly.type
_entity_poly.pdbx_seq_one_letter_code
_entity_poly.pdbx_strand_id
1 'polypeptide(L)'
;MGVPISVAIVGPEGHLIALERMDDAGFITPDTARAKAFTVAAFRSMSPRFPDGLVIQQWFKERNPQMLMNAAVFTNGQIVASGGCAPIFRGAEMVGAYGISGATSDQDEEIGRHARARVGWALQPEHDTTPDSVKQHVNEIYAKVGLGDRSL
;
A
#
# COMPACT_ATOMS: atom_id res chain seq x y z
N MET A 1 -10.20 -5.90 17.22
CA MET A 1 -9.01 -5.04 17.46
C MET A 1 -9.33 -3.77 18.24
N GLY A 2 -10.53 -3.20 18.15
CA GLY A 2 -10.90 -2.04 18.99
C GLY A 2 -10.15 -0.75 18.63
N VAL A 3 -9.68 -0.65 17.39
CA VAL A 3 -8.94 0.50 16.86
C VAL A 3 -9.79 1.19 15.78
N PRO A 4 -10.15 2.46 15.92
CA PRO A 4 -10.92 3.17 14.91
C PRO A 4 -10.00 3.60 13.75
N ILE A 5 -10.43 3.38 12.52
CA ILE A 5 -9.64 3.61 11.31
C ILE A 5 -10.43 4.39 10.25
N SER A 6 -9.70 4.94 9.28
CA SER A 6 -10.23 5.30 7.97
C SER A 6 -9.75 4.31 6.91
N VAL A 7 -10.60 4.08 5.92
CA VAL A 7 -10.31 3.27 4.74
C VAL A 7 -10.54 4.12 3.49
N ALA A 8 -9.61 4.07 2.55
CA ALA A 8 -9.76 4.67 1.24
C ALA A 8 -9.49 3.63 0.15
N ILE A 9 -10.30 3.67 -0.90
CA ILE A 9 -10.15 2.87 -2.12
C ILE A 9 -9.96 3.84 -3.29
N VAL A 10 -8.94 3.60 -4.11
CA VAL A 10 -8.66 4.35 -5.34
C VAL A 10 -8.69 3.43 -6.55
N GLY A 11 -9.02 3.98 -7.71
CA GLY A 11 -8.83 3.32 -9.00
C GLY A 11 -7.34 3.15 -9.35
N PRO A 12 -7.02 2.44 -10.44
CA PRO A 12 -5.64 2.17 -10.80
C PRO A 12 -4.84 3.43 -11.17
N GLU A 13 -5.52 4.50 -11.55
CA GLU A 13 -4.97 5.83 -11.85
C GLU A 13 -4.87 6.72 -10.59
N GLY A 14 -5.29 6.23 -9.43
CA GLY A 14 -5.22 6.95 -8.15
C GLY A 14 -6.43 7.84 -7.85
N HIS A 15 -7.47 7.85 -8.70
CA HIS A 15 -8.72 8.57 -8.41
C HIS A 15 -9.48 7.92 -7.26
N LEU A 16 -9.97 8.73 -6.32
CA LEU A 16 -10.75 8.24 -5.17
C LEU A 16 -12.07 7.62 -5.62
N ILE A 17 -12.34 6.39 -5.19
CA ILE A 17 -13.60 5.67 -5.40
C ILE A 17 -14.46 5.73 -4.14
N ALA A 18 -13.88 5.41 -3.00
CA ALA A 18 -14.57 5.38 -1.72
C ALA A 18 -13.64 5.82 -0.60
N LEU A 19 -14.20 6.52 0.38
CA LEU A 19 -13.52 6.87 1.62
C LEU A 19 -14.53 6.77 2.75
N GLU A 20 -14.15 6.07 3.81
CA GLU A 20 -14.95 5.95 5.03
C GLU A 20 -14.05 6.18 6.24
N ARG A 21 -14.55 6.96 7.20
CA ARG A 21 -13.91 7.19 8.49
C ARG A 21 -14.83 6.63 9.58
N MET A 22 -14.34 5.67 10.35
CA MET A 22 -15.06 5.20 11.53
C MET A 22 -15.23 6.32 12.54
N ASP A 23 -16.27 6.22 13.36
CA ASP A 23 -16.38 7.04 14.56
C ASP A 23 -15.10 6.93 15.41
N ASP A 24 -14.74 8.02 16.08
CA ASP A 24 -13.54 8.16 16.91
C ASP A 24 -12.17 8.01 16.20
N ALA A 25 -12.13 7.73 14.89
CA ALA A 25 -10.88 7.72 14.15
C ALA A 25 -10.31 9.14 14.04
N GLY A 26 -8.99 9.29 14.20
CA GLY A 26 -8.34 10.61 14.15
C GLY A 26 -8.67 11.40 12.89
N PHE A 27 -8.86 12.71 13.01
CA PHE A 27 -9.36 13.56 11.91
C PHE A 27 -8.47 13.54 10.65
N ILE A 28 -7.17 13.25 10.80
CA ILE A 28 -6.18 13.17 9.71
C ILE A 28 -6.16 11.81 9.00
N THR A 29 -6.79 10.78 9.59
CA THR A 29 -6.75 9.42 9.05
C THR A 29 -7.39 9.27 7.66
N PRO A 30 -8.45 10.01 7.27
CA PRO A 30 -8.99 9.98 5.91
C PRO A 30 -7.96 10.36 4.85
N ASP A 31 -7.27 11.49 5.05
CA ASP A 31 -6.27 11.99 4.11
C ASP A 31 -5.06 11.05 4.06
N THR A 32 -4.67 10.51 5.22
CA THR A 32 -3.57 9.54 5.30
C THR A 32 -3.92 8.24 4.58
N ALA A 33 -5.13 7.70 4.78
CA ALA A 33 -5.62 6.51 4.08
C ALA A 33 -5.66 6.73 2.57
N ARG A 34 -6.18 7.88 2.12
CA ARG A 34 -6.20 8.27 0.70
C ARG A 34 -4.78 8.34 0.12
N ALA A 35 -3.86 9.00 0.81
CA ALA A 35 -2.48 9.15 0.36
C ALA A 35 -1.73 7.81 0.32
N LYS A 36 -1.96 6.92 1.29
CA LYS A 36 -1.43 5.55 1.28
C LYS A 36 -1.93 4.75 0.07
N ALA A 37 -3.22 4.81 -0.24
CA ALA A 37 -3.81 4.14 -1.40
C ALA A 37 -3.26 4.70 -2.72
N PHE A 38 -3.22 6.03 -2.84
CA PHE A 38 -2.66 6.74 -4.00
C PHE A 38 -1.20 6.38 -4.25
N THR A 39 -0.38 6.33 -3.19
CA THR A 39 1.02 5.89 -3.25
C THR A 39 1.14 4.53 -3.91
N VAL A 40 0.37 3.55 -3.44
CA VAL A 40 0.47 2.19 -3.99
C VAL A 40 0.01 2.13 -5.44
N ALA A 41 -1.08 2.79 -5.82
CA ALA A 41 -1.52 2.87 -7.21
C ALA A 41 -0.43 3.47 -8.12
N ALA A 42 0.19 4.57 -7.69
CA ALA A 42 1.24 5.26 -8.44
C ALA A 42 2.53 4.43 -8.58
N PHE A 43 3.02 3.81 -7.49
CA PHE A 43 4.27 3.05 -7.55
C PHE A 43 4.10 1.67 -8.16
N ARG A 44 3.00 0.96 -7.87
CA ARG A 44 2.75 -0.36 -8.45
C ARG A 44 2.61 -0.31 -9.97
N SER A 45 1.99 0.74 -10.51
CA SER A 45 1.88 0.94 -11.97
C SER A 45 3.24 1.16 -12.66
N MET A 46 4.23 1.71 -11.94
CA MET A 46 5.59 1.88 -12.48
C MET A 46 6.40 0.58 -12.48
N SER A 47 6.22 -0.30 -11.48
CA SER A 47 7.01 -1.52 -11.40
C SER A 47 6.42 -2.56 -10.45
N PRO A 48 6.48 -3.87 -10.80
CA PRO A 48 6.05 -4.94 -9.93
C PRO A 48 6.92 -5.12 -8.67
N ARG A 49 8.02 -4.38 -8.54
CA ARG A 49 8.85 -4.38 -7.33
C ARG A 49 8.17 -3.72 -6.11
N PHE A 50 7.05 -3.02 -6.32
CA PHE A 50 6.33 -2.29 -5.28
C PHE A 50 5.01 -3.01 -4.95
N PRO A 51 5.04 -4.11 -4.17
CA PRO A 51 3.85 -4.88 -3.83
C PRO A 51 2.96 -4.21 -2.77
N ASP A 52 3.51 -3.32 -1.95
CA ASP A 52 2.80 -2.66 -0.85
C ASP A 52 3.54 -1.38 -0.41
N GLY A 53 2.92 -0.63 0.51
CA GLY A 53 3.48 0.62 1.02
C GLY A 53 4.75 0.46 1.87
N LEU A 54 4.96 -0.70 2.51
CA LEU A 54 6.16 -0.96 3.32
C LEU A 54 7.41 -1.12 2.45
N VAL A 55 7.28 -1.86 1.35
CA VAL A 55 8.38 -2.02 0.39
C VAL A 55 8.71 -0.69 -0.28
N ILE A 56 7.70 0.12 -0.64
CA ILE A 56 7.91 1.47 -1.17
C ILE A 56 8.67 2.32 -0.15
N GLN A 57 8.23 2.33 1.11
CA GLN A 57 8.86 3.10 2.18
C GLN A 57 10.34 2.73 2.34
N GLN A 58 10.63 1.42 2.49
CA GLN A 58 11.99 0.95 2.72
C GLN A 58 12.88 1.17 1.47
N TRP A 59 12.34 0.96 0.27
CA TRP A 59 13.08 1.19 -0.98
C TRP A 59 13.60 2.62 -1.09
N PHE A 60 12.73 3.60 -0.87
CA PHE A 60 13.12 5.00 -0.97
C PHE A 60 14.00 5.44 0.18
N LYS A 61 13.76 4.93 1.40
CA LYS A 61 14.62 5.17 2.56
C LYS A 61 16.08 4.76 2.29
N GLU A 62 16.31 3.62 1.65
CA GLU A 62 17.65 3.10 1.38
C GLU A 62 18.32 3.75 0.17
N ARG A 63 17.56 4.10 -0.88
CA ARG A 63 18.14 4.56 -2.15
C ARG A 63 18.11 6.06 -2.37
N ASN A 64 16.96 6.69 -2.13
CA ASN A 64 16.76 8.10 -2.46
C ASN A 64 15.58 8.69 -1.67
N PRO A 65 15.76 8.99 -0.38
CA PRO A 65 14.68 9.50 0.47
C PRO A 65 14.16 10.86 -0.03
N GLN A 66 15.03 11.67 -0.65
CA GLN A 66 14.65 12.95 -1.24
C GLN A 66 13.65 12.79 -2.39
N MET A 67 13.75 11.71 -3.18
CA MET A 67 12.80 11.45 -4.27
C MET A 67 11.37 11.23 -3.75
N LEU A 68 11.20 10.51 -2.62
CA LEU A 68 9.86 10.30 -2.04
C LEU A 68 9.26 11.61 -1.51
N MET A 69 10.09 12.45 -0.89
CA MET A 69 9.67 13.79 -0.45
C MET A 69 9.27 14.68 -1.63
N ASN A 70 10.07 14.68 -2.70
CA ASN A 70 9.78 15.42 -3.92
C ASN A 70 8.51 14.91 -4.60
N ALA A 71 8.29 13.59 -4.63
CA ALA A 71 7.07 13.00 -5.16
C ALA A 71 5.83 13.46 -4.38
N ALA A 72 5.92 13.57 -3.04
CA ALA A 72 4.85 14.16 -2.24
C ALA A 72 4.60 15.62 -2.64
N VAL A 73 5.64 16.43 -2.87
CA VAL A 73 5.48 17.82 -3.32
C VAL A 73 4.82 17.90 -4.71
N PHE A 74 5.29 17.11 -5.68
CA PHE A 74 4.76 17.13 -7.07
C PHE A 74 3.30 16.67 -7.15
N THR A 75 2.86 15.88 -6.18
CA THR A 75 1.50 15.35 -6.08
C THR A 75 0.66 16.10 -5.06
N ASN A 76 1.08 17.32 -4.67
CA ASN A 76 0.35 18.17 -3.74
C ASN A 76 -0.01 17.46 -2.41
N GLY A 77 0.94 16.68 -1.88
CA GLY A 77 0.87 15.98 -0.61
C GLY A 77 0.25 14.57 -0.68
N GLN A 78 -0.04 14.03 -1.87
CA GLN A 78 -0.77 12.75 -1.99
C GLN A 78 0.11 11.49 -1.81
N ILE A 79 1.42 11.62 -1.62
CA ILE A 79 2.31 10.47 -1.42
C ILE A 79 2.65 10.29 0.07
N VAL A 80 2.25 9.14 0.61
CA VAL A 80 2.59 8.63 1.95
C VAL A 80 2.89 7.14 1.84
N ALA A 81 4.15 6.76 2.02
CA ALA A 81 4.58 5.36 2.01
C ALA A 81 4.69 4.81 3.44
N SER A 82 3.82 3.88 3.78
CA SER A 82 3.73 3.22 5.09
C SER A 82 2.89 1.93 4.96
N GLY A 83 2.82 1.11 6.00
CA GLY A 83 1.97 -0.07 6.02
C GLY A 83 0.48 0.26 6.04
N GLY A 84 -0.35 -0.73 5.70
CA GLY A 84 -1.80 -0.62 5.64
C GLY A 84 -2.34 -0.33 4.24
N CYS A 85 -1.52 -0.45 3.19
CA CYS A 85 -1.95 -0.23 1.81
C CYS A 85 -1.34 -1.24 0.85
N ALA A 86 -2.16 -1.67 -0.12
CA ALA A 86 -1.76 -2.65 -1.11
C ALA A 86 -2.62 -2.51 -2.39
N PRO A 87 -2.13 -3.02 -3.55
CA PRO A 87 -2.90 -3.03 -4.78
C PRO A 87 -4.03 -4.07 -4.72
N ILE A 88 -5.00 -3.90 -5.60
CA ILE A 88 -6.14 -4.79 -5.81
C ILE A 88 -6.05 -5.32 -7.24
N PHE A 89 -5.97 -6.63 -7.39
CA PHE A 89 -5.96 -7.31 -8.69
C PHE A 89 -7.25 -8.08 -8.96
N ARG A 90 -7.63 -8.12 -10.25
CA ARG A 90 -8.61 -9.05 -10.82
C ARG A 90 -7.99 -9.71 -12.05
N GLY A 91 -7.75 -11.02 -11.98
CA GLY A 91 -6.96 -11.70 -13.00
C GLY A 91 -5.57 -11.08 -13.10
N ALA A 92 -5.14 -10.72 -14.31
CA ALA A 92 -3.86 -10.05 -14.56
C ALA A 92 -3.89 -8.53 -14.36
N GLU A 93 -5.05 -7.91 -14.15
CA GLU A 93 -5.21 -6.46 -14.14
C GLU A 93 -5.24 -5.88 -12.73
N MET A 94 -4.46 -4.82 -12.49
CA MET A 94 -4.60 -4.01 -11.29
C MET A 94 -5.82 -3.10 -11.46
N VAL A 95 -6.85 -3.30 -10.65
CA VAL A 95 -8.11 -2.54 -10.73
C VAL A 95 -8.20 -1.43 -9.67
N GLY A 96 -7.16 -1.26 -8.86
CA GLY A 96 -7.10 -0.22 -7.86
C GLY A 96 -6.10 -0.50 -6.74
N ALA A 97 -6.22 0.28 -5.67
CA ALA A 97 -5.48 0.09 -4.44
C ALA A 97 -6.34 0.53 -3.25
N TYR A 98 -6.01 0.00 -2.07
CA TYR A 98 -6.61 0.43 -0.81
C TYR A 98 -5.55 1.01 0.12
N GLY A 99 -6.00 1.83 1.06
CA GLY A 99 -5.20 2.34 2.16
C GLY A 99 -6.02 2.43 3.44
N ILE A 100 -5.39 2.05 4.54
CA ILE A 100 -5.97 2.04 5.88
C ILE A 100 -5.10 2.89 6.78
N SER A 101 -5.72 3.69 7.64
CA SER A 101 -5.00 4.53 8.60
C SER A 101 -5.79 4.70 9.89
N GLY A 102 -5.10 4.61 11.02
CA GLY A 102 -5.65 4.93 12.34
C GLY A 102 -5.05 4.07 13.45
N ALA A 103 -4.51 2.91 13.09
CA ALA A 103 -3.84 2.00 14.00
C ALA A 103 -2.31 2.02 13.78
N THR A 104 -1.57 1.08 14.39
CA THR A 104 -0.18 0.84 14.00
C THR A 104 -0.12 0.27 12.58
N SER A 105 1.02 0.42 11.89
CA SER A 105 1.18 -0.13 10.54
C SER A 105 0.84 -1.62 10.46
N ASP A 106 1.24 -2.41 11.45
CA ASP A 106 0.97 -3.85 11.49
C ASP A 106 -0.52 -4.17 11.66
N GLN A 107 -1.23 -3.36 12.47
CA GLN A 107 -2.67 -3.48 12.64
C GLN A 107 -3.41 -3.08 11.35
N ASP A 108 -3.03 -1.97 10.72
CA ASP A 108 -3.61 -1.53 9.44
C ASP A 108 -3.40 -2.63 8.36
N GLU A 109 -2.22 -3.25 8.31
CA GLU A 109 -1.90 -4.38 7.42
C GLU A 109 -2.77 -5.62 7.69
N GLU A 110 -2.95 -5.99 8.96
CA GLU A 110 -3.77 -7.14 9.35
C GLU A 110 -5.25 -6.91 9.00
N ILE A 111 -5.78 -5.71 9.24
CA ILE A 111 -7.14 -5.32 8.84
C ILE A 111 -7.29 -5.42 7.32
N GLY A 112 -6.33 -4.87 6.57
CA GLY A 112 -6.34 -4.92 5.11
C GLY A 112 -6.31 -6.35 4.57
N ARG A 113 -5.46 -7.21 5.15
CA ARG A 113 -5.38 -8.63 4.80
C ARG A 113 -6.70 -9.35 5.07
N HIS A 114 -7.32 -9.09 6.22
CA HIS A 114 -8.61 -9.68 6.58
C HIS A 114 -9.73 -9.23 5.63
N ALA A 115 -9.84 -7.93 5.38
CA ALA A 115 -10.86 -7.36 4.50
C ALA A 115 -10.72 -7.91 3.08
N ARG A 116 -9.48 -7.91 2.54
CA ARG A 116 -9.17 -8.43 1.21
C ARG A 116 -9.58 -9.89 1.06
N ALA A 117 -9.25 -10.74 2.03
CA ALA A 117 -9.64 -12.16 2.02
C ALA A 117 -11.17 -12.35 2.05
N ARG A 118 -11.89 -11.49 2.77
CA ARG A 118 -13.37 -11.51 2.83
C ARG A 118 -14.04 -11.13 1.51
N VAL A 119 -13.48 -10.17 0.78
CA VAL A 119 -14.08 -9.66 -0.47
C VAL A 119 -13.48 -10.29 -1.74
N GLY A 120 -12.52 -11.21 -1.59
CA GLY A 120 -11.91 -11.94 -2.71
C GLY A 120 -10.99 -11.08 -3.60
N TRP A 121 -10.42 -10.01 -3.05
CA TRP A 121 -9.48 -9.16 -3.79
C TRP A 121 -8.09 -9.81 -3.81
N ALA A 122 -7.42 -9.87 -4.96
CA ALA A 122 -6.07 -10.42 -5.05
C ALA A 122 -5.01 -9.35 -4.77
N LEU A 123 -3.89 -9.74 -4.16
CA LEU A 123 -2.73 -8.87 -3.93
C LEU A 123 -1.79 -8.81 -5.15
N GLN A 124 -1.79 -9.88 -5.92
CA GLN A 124 -0.91 -10.09 -7.06
C GLN A 124 -1.76 -10.42 -8.30
N PRO A 125 -1.24 -10.19 -9.50
CA PRO A 125 -1.88 -10.68 -10.72
C PRO A 125 -1.93 -12.22 -10.69
N GLU A 126 -2.90 -12.79 -11.41
CA GLU A 126 -3.09 -14.24 -11.57
C GLU A 126 -1.82 -14.97 -12.08
N HIS A 127 -1.02 -14.27 -12.87
CA HIS A 127 0.29 -14.74 -13.30
C HIS A 127 1.35 -13.74 -12.87
N ASP A 128 2.20 -14.14 -11.94
CA ASP A 128 3.30 -13.31 -11.50
C ASP A 128 4.48 -13.40 -12.48
N THR A 129 4.64 -12.35 -13.29
CA THR A 129 5.75 -12.20 -14.24
C THR A 129 6.92 -11.41 -13.64
N THR A 130 6.94 -11.19 -12.33
CA THR A 130 8.01 -10.46 -11.66
C THR A 130 9.33 -11.25 -11.76
N PRO A 131 10.43 -10.64 -12.25
CA PRO A 131 11.71 -11.36 -12.34
C PRO A 131 12.20 -11.85 -10.98
N ASP A 132 12.83 -13.03 -10.93
CA ASP A 132 13.31 -13.64 -9.67
C ASP A 132 14.26 -12.73 -8.88
N SER A 133 15.11 -11.98 -9.57
CA SER A 133 16.00 -10.99 -8.95
C SER A 133 15.25 -9.86 -8.25
N VAL A 134 14.08 -9.49 -8.77
CA VAL A 134 13.19 -8.51 -8.12
C VAL A 134 12.53 -9.14 -6.89
N LYS A 135 12.02 -10.38 -7.02
CA LYS A 135 11.41 -11.11 -5.89
C LYS A 135 12.38 -11.27 -4.74
N GLN A 136 13.59 -11.74 -5.02
CA GLN A 136 14.65 -11.91 -4.03
C GLN A 136 14.91 -10.63 -3.25
N HIS A 137 15.07 -9.52 -3.95
CA HIS A 137 15.34 -8.23 -3.32
C HIS A 137 14.16 -7.70 -2.51
N VAL A 138 12.91 -7.93 -2.94
CA VAL A 138 11.76 -7.55 -2.10
C VAL A 138 11.67 -8.45 -0.86
N ASN A 139 11.97 -9.74 -0.99
CA ASN A 139 12.03 -10.67 0.16
C ASN A 139 13.14 -10.26 1.15
N GLU A 140 14.28 -9.77 0.67
CA GLU A 140 15.33 -9.17 1.52
C GLU A 140 14.83 -7.92 2.26
N ILE A 141 14.05 -7.06 1.60
CA ILE A 141 13.41 -5.91 2.24
C ILE A 141 12.46 -6.38 3.35
N TYR A 142 11.59 -7.36 3.08
CA TYR A 142 10.69 -7.91 4.07
C TYR A 142 11.44 -8.46 5.29
N ALA A 143 12.50 -9.24 5.08
CA ALA A 143 13.33 -9.76 6.16
C ALA A 143 13.93 -8.63 7.02
N LYS A 144 14.47 -7.57 6.40
CA LYS A 144 15.05 -6.42 7.12
C LYS A 144 14.05 -5.67 7.99
N VAL A 145 12.79 -5.56 7.55
CA VAL A 145 11.73 -4.86 8.30
C VAL A 145 10.98 -5.78 9.27
N GLY A 146 11.48 -7.02 9.50
CA GLY A 146 10.89 -7.96 10.45
C GLY A 146 9.68 -8.73 9.93
N LEU A 147 9.44 -8.72 8.62
CA LEU A 147 8.32 -9.37 7.94
C LEU A 147 8.75 -10.60 7.12
N GLY A 148 9.67 -11.40 7.66
CA GLY A 148 10.22 -12.60 6.98
C GLY A 148 9.20 -13.71 6.69
N ASP A 149 7.98 -13.60 7.22
CA ASP A 149 6.83 -14.45 6.91
C ASP A 149 6.16 -14.07 5.57
N ARG A 150 6.46 -12.88 5.02
CA ARG A 150 5.99 -12.44 3.71
C ARG A 150 6.97 -12.83 2.61
N SER A 151 6.41 -13.16 1.44
CA SER A 151 7.19 -13.39 0.23
C SER A 151 6.44 -12.93 -1.01
N LEU A 152 7.20 -12.50 -2.02
CA LEU A 152 6.73 -12.26 -3.38
C LEU A 152 6.96 -13.47 -4.28
#